data_AF-A0A7S3KXH9-F1
#
_entry.id   AF-A0A7S3KXH9-F1
#
_cell.length_a   1.000
_cell.length_b   1.000
_cell.length_c   1.000
_cell.angle_alpha   90.00
_cell.angle_beta   90.00
_cell.angle_gamma   90.00
#
_symmetry.space_group_name_H-M   'P 1'
#
loop_
_entity.id
_entity.type
_entity.pdbx_description
1 polymer ?
#
loop_
_entity_poly.entity_id
_entity_poly.type
_entity_poly.pdbx_seq_one_letter_code
_entity_poly.pdbx_strand_id
1 'polypeptide(L)'
;AAVSDAAGHHRFTHPMAGSFSYHPHLQYVAARDIAPGEELTVECADAAFDGGNYFLSRYDNQDDALACLDQNVQVRKSTRAGRGLFVKQTLVSGGTILSTPLVVVTRSQLRISDPRVNNQQLLQNYCYGHPESDLLLLPVGPLVNYLNHDAKAPNAVIRWHNFSSEKAANLERREEYHHFDEMKTWNPRKVSDTHGMGLVMDIVALRDIAPDEEIVINYGSDWQRAFEGHQARWPRQDPQYVDAETFRQTQGENTLIRTQTEQARNPYPRNLELFCFYSIEAIYAQDDEGPEDVLAVMWQDGDLNNCFRPCRIMERTQSTVGTTGETFTTYTVELSIEHNDRVLPECNMSKDTIVTDMPEDAIRLMNRPYTTDVLLKEAFRHEIGVPDGFFPPAWMRSKLRQGGSKQQPSPETRGDEFKRKVNNNQVQELLEAYAAIRK
;
A
#
# COMPACT_ATOMS: atom_id res chain seq x y z
N ALA A 1 1.26 -2.27 25.21
CA ALA A 1 1.21 -1.03 24.43
C ALA A 1 0.01 -1.13 23.49
N ALA A 2 -0.79 -0.07 23.35
CA ALA A 2 -1.96 -0.10 22.47
C ALA A 2 -1.51 0.05 21.01
N VAL A 3 -2.11 -0.73 20.09
CA VAL A 3 -1.72 -0.73 18.68
C VAL A 3 -2.18 0.55 18.02
N SER A 4 -1.21 1.34 17.60
CA SER A 4 -1.41 2.48 16.75
C SER A 4 -0.99 2.10 15.32
N ASP A 5 -1.68 2.64 14.31
CA ASP A 5 -1.19 2.56 12.94
C ASP A 5 0.16 3.28 12.79
N ALA A 6 0.76 3.26 11.59
CA ALA A 6 2.08 3.85 11.39
C ALA A 6 2.12 5.39 11.63
N ALA A 7 0.96 6.03 11.69
CA ALA A 7 0.79 7.43 12.07
C ALA A 7 0.51 7.61 13.58
N GLY A 8 0.60 6.57 14.40
CA GLY A 8 0.31 6.67 15.82
C GLY A 8 -1.20 6.64 16.13
N HIS A 9 -2.07 6.44 15.15
CA HIS A 9 -3.52 6.47 15.35
C HIS A 9 -4.07 5.12 15.80
N HIS A 10 -4.72 5.14 16.96
CA HIS A 10 -5.40 3.98 17.51
C HIS A 10 -6.86 3.94 17.03
N ARG A 11 -7.28 2.81 16.43
CA ARG A 11 -8.63 2.64 15.83
C ARG A 11 -9.81 2.97 16.74
N PHE A 12 -9.65 2.77 18.04
CA PHE A 12 -10.70 3.07 19.01
C PHE A 12 -10.92 4.58 19.23
N THR A 13 -9.86 5.39 19.11
CA THR A 13 -9.89 6.79 19.54
C THR A 13 -9.66 7.77 18.40
N HIS A 14 -9.10 7.32 17.28
CA HIS A 14 -8.70 8.18 16.17
C HIS A 14 -9.48 7.83 14.90
N PRO A 15 -10.31 8.76 14.40
CA PRO A 15 -11.04 8.57 13.15
C PRO A 15 -10.17 8.42 11.90
N MET A 16 -8.88 8.75 11.99
CA MET A 16 -7.91 8.57 10.92
C MET A 16 -7.28 7.18 10.87
N ALA A 17 -7.61 6.29 11.81
CA ALA A 17 -7.02 4.96 11.84
C ALA A 17 -7.35 4.21 10.54
N GLY A 18 -6.30 3.68 9.91
CA GLY A 18 -6.44 2.94 8.65
C GLY A 18 -6.59 3.83 7.42
N SER A 19 -6.49 5.15 7.57
CA SER A 19 -6.33 6.09 6.46
C SER A 19 -4.89 6.22 6.00
N PHE A 20 -3.95 5.63 6.73
CA PHE A 20 -2.53 5.60 6.43
C PHE A 20 -2.06 4.18 6.13
N SER A 21 -1.02 4.07 5.29
CA SER A 21 -0.34 2.79 5.08
C SER A 21 0.37 2.37 6.37
N TYR A 22 0.57 1.06 6.57
CA TYR A 22 1.46 0.51 7.60
C TYR A 22 2.92 0.46 7.19
N HIS A 23 3.17 0.60 5.88
CA HIS A 23 4.50 0.66 5.31
C HIS A 23 4.88 2.08 4.84
N PRO A 24 4.65 3.16 5.61
CA PRO A 24 5.47 4.33 5.41
C PRO A 24 6.85 3.96 5.96
N HIS A 25 7.93 4.47 5.37
CA HIS A 25 9.28 4.29 5.92
C HIS A 25 9.95 2.93 5.69
N LEU A 26 9.91 2.35 4.49
CA LEU A 26 11.10 1.58 4.07
C LEU A 26 12.26 2.58 3.98
N GLN A 27 12.96 2.72 5.09
CA GLN A 27 14.19 3.48 5.21
C GLN A 27 15.32 2.50 4.97
N TYR A 28 16.00 2.68 3.86
CA TYR A 28 17.21 1.92 3.57
C TYR A 28 18.33 2.50 4.42
N VAL A 29 18.96 1.64 5.22
CA VAL A 29 20.19 1.98 5.92
C VAL A 29 21.33 1.54 5.01
N ALA A 30 22.31 2.43 4.82
CA ALA A 30 23.48 2.08 4.05
C ALA A 30 24.21 0.92 4.74
N ALA A 31 24.43 -0.19 4.02
CA ALA A 31 25.19 -1.33 4.54
C ALA A 31 26.71 -1.02 4.68
N ARG A 32 27.15 0.11 4.12
CA ARG A 32 28.51 0.64 4.19
C ARG A 32 28.48 2.16 4.04
N ASP A 33 29.60 2.81 4.29
CA ASP A 33 29.77 4.22 3.97
C ASP A 33 29.55 4.45 2.46
N ILE A 34 28.77 5.48 2.13
CA ILE A 34 28.46 5.91 0.76
C ILE A 34 29.26 7.17 0.47
N ALA A 35 30.08 7.15 -0.57
CA ALA A 35 30.84 8.33 -0.98
C ALA A 35 29.93 9.35 -1.70
N PRO A 36 30.18 10.66 -1.57
CA PRO A 36 29.45 11.67 -2.35
C PRO A 36 29.54 11.40 -3.86
N GLY A 37 28.39 11.39 -4.53
CA GLY A 37 28.28 11.14 -5.98
C GLY A 37 28.27 9.65 -6.38
N GLU A 38 28.23 8.75 -5.42
CA GLU A 38 28.08 7.32 -5.65
C GLU A 38 26.62 6.92 -5.97
N GLU A 39 26.41 6.03 -6.94
CA GLU A 39 25.08 5.48 -7.25
C GLU A 39 24.62 4.54 -6.14
N LEU A 40 23.37 4.68 -5.72
CA LEU A 40 22.75 3.78 -4.75
C LEU A 40 22.19 2.57 -5.48
N THR A 41 22.77 1.40 -5.24
CA THR A 41 22.23 0.13 -5.71
C THR A 41 21.50 -0.58 -4.58
N VAL A 42 20.37 -1.21 -4.90
CA VAL A 42 19.69 -2.14 -4.00
C VAL A 42 19.97 -3.54 -4.54
N GLU A 43 20.60 -4.37 -3.71
CA GLU A 43 20.86 -5.76 -4.05
C GLU A 43 19.54 -6.52 -4.06
N CYS A 44 18.98 -6.74 -5.25
CA CYS A 44 17.88 -7.68 -5.43
C CYS A 44 18.47 -9.08 -5.31
N ALA A 45 17.91 -9.93 -4.45
CA ALA A 45 18.45 -11.23 -4.04
C ALA A 45 18.63 -12.29 -5.16
N ASP A 46 18.44 -11.93 -6.43
CA ASP A 46 18.74 -12.78 -7.56
C ASP A 46 20.22 -12.61 -7.91
N ALA A 47 21.01 -13.66 -7.69
CA ALA A 47 22.48 -13.75 -7.74
C ALA A 47 23.13 -13.48 -9.13
N ALA A 48 22.51 -12.68 -10.00
CA ALA A 48 22.94 -12.43 -11.38
C ALA A 48 23.20 -10.95 -11.70
N PHE A 49 23.25 -10.06 -10.71
CA PHE A 49 23.79 -8.71 -10.94
C PHE A 49 25.30 -8.70 -10.68
N ASP A 50 26.09 -8.74 -11.75
CA ASP A 50 27.56 -8.76 -11.69
C ASP A 50 28.19 -7.39 -11.37
N GLY A 51 27.36 -6.39 -11.04
CA GLY A 51 27.79 -5.03 -10.82
C GLY A 51 28.52 -4.47 -12.04
N GLY A 52 28.11 -4.86 -13.26
CA GLY A 52 28.77 -4.53 -14.52
C GLY A 52 29.28 -3.09 -14.57
N ASN A 53 30.37 -2.87 -15.30
CA ASN A 53 31.03 -1.57 -15.46
C ASN A 53 30.10 -0.52 -16.10
N TYR A 54 29.12 -0.02 -15.36
CA TYR A 54 28.34 1.14 -15.71
C TYR A 54 29.25 2.35 -15.51
N PHE A 55 29.54 3.05 -16.60
CA PHE A 55 30.20 4.34 -16.53
C PHE A 55 29.23 5.33 -15.90
N LEU A 56 29.41 5.55 -14.60
CA LEU A 56 28.66 6.54 -13.86
C LEU A 56 29.06 7.94 -14.30
N SER A 57 28.09 8.73 -14.76
CA SER A 57 28.20 10.18 -14.79
C SER A 57 28.44 10.66 -13.36
N ARG A 58 29.59 11.29 -13.09
CA ARG A 58 29.86 11.89 -11.79
C ARG A 58 28.80 12.96 -11.51
N TYR A 59 28.26 12.94 -10.30
CA TYR A 59 27.41 14.01 -9.78
C TYR A 59 28.11 15.37 -9.94
N ASP A 60 27.50 16.28 -10.70
CA ASP A 60 27.92 17.67 -10.80
C ASP A 60 27.03 18.52 -9.90
N ASN A 61 27.61 19.06 -8.83
CA ASN A 61 26.88 19.91 -7.88
C ASN A 61 26.55 21.30 -8.43
N GLN A 62 26.98 21.62 -9.65
CA GLN A 62 26.64 22.86 -10.37
C GLN A 62 25.51 22.66 -11.38
N ASP A 63 25.01 21.44 -11.57
CA ASP A 63 23.84 21.23 -12.42
C ASP A 63 22.56 21.62 -11.68
N ASP A 64 22.00 22.79 -12.02
CA ASP A 64 20.72 23.27 -11.47
C ASP A 64 19.54 22.31 -11.73
N ALA A 65 19.71 21.31 -12.61
CA ALA A 65 18.70 20.26 -12.83
C ALA A 65 18.67 19.21 -11.71
N LEU A 66 19.68 19.15 -10.84
CA LEU A 66 19.79 18.20 -9.74
C LEU A 66 19.40 18.84 -8.41
N ALA A 67 18.24 18.46 -7.87
CA ALA A 67 17.79 18.88 -6.54
C ALA A 67 17.97 17.75 -5.51
N CYS A 68 18.78 17.99 -4.47
CA CYS A 68 18.84 17.10 -3.30
C CYS A 68 17.55 17.24 -2.49
N LEU A 69 16.67 16.23 -2.57
CA LEU A 69 15.37 16.20 -1.91
C LEU A 69 15.45 16.27 -0.37
N ASP A 70 16.61 16.02 0.22
CA ASP A 70 16.82 15.91 1.66
C ASP A 70 17.53 17.12 2.29
N GLN A 71 18.09 18.06 1.53
CA GLN A 71 18.86 19.16 2.12
C GLN A 71 17.98 20.15 2.88
N ASN A 72 16.77 20.39 2.37
CA ASN A 72 15.91 21.48 2.83
C ASN A 72 14.76 21.02 3.72
N VAL A 73 14.43 19.72 3.71
CA VAL A 73 13.27 19.17 4.43
C VAL A 73 13.59 17.86 5.13
N GLN A 74 12.79 17.53 6.15
CA GLN A 74 12.90 16.28 6.92
C GLN A 74 11.53 15.79 7.39
N VAL A 75 11.40 14.49 7.59
CA VAL A 75 10.19 13.89 8.15
C VAL A 75 10.33 13.78 9.66
N ARG A 76 9.37 14.33 10.41
CA ARG A 76 9.32 14.24 11.88
C ARG A 76 7.90 13.94 12.33
N LYS A 77 7.73 13.64 13.62
CA LYS A 77 6.40 13.52 14.23
C LYS A 77 5.68 14.87 14.16
N SER A 78 4.46 14.87 13.63
CA SER A 78 3.60 16.06 13.54
C SER A 78 2.71 16.18 14.76
N THR A 79 2.35 17.41 15.12
CA THR A 79 1.29 17.70 16.10
C THR A 79 -0.11 17.60 15.51
N ARG A 80 -0.23 17.47 14.19
CA ARG A 80 -1.51 17.42 13.45
C ARG A 80 -1.96 15.98 13.23
N ALA A 81 -1.19 15.23 12.46
CA ALA A 81 -1.46 13.84 12.13
C ALA A 81 -0.15 13.10 11.90
N GLY A 82 0.04 11.98 12.60
CA GLY A 82 1.23 11.13 12.53
C GLY A 82 2.57 11.84 12.31
N ARG A 83 3.05 11.79 11.07
CA ARG A 83 4.29 12.43 10.63
C ARG A 83 3.98 13.56 9.68
N GLY A 84 4.86 14.56 9.72
CA GLY A 84 4.80 15.74 8.87
C GLY A 84 6.15 15.98 8.18
N LEU A 85 6.11 16.80 7.15
CA LEU A 85 7.29 17.33 6.48
C LEU A 85 7.68 18.66 7.14
N PHE A 86 8.94 18.80 7.55
CA PHE A 86 9.45 19.95 8.27
C PHE A 86 10.64 20.55 7.54
N VAL A 87 10.77 21.86 7.62
CA VAL A 87 11.87 22.60 7.02
C VAL A 87 13.16 22.46 7.84
N LYS A 88 14.30 22.21 7.20
CA LYS A 88 15.64 22.22 7.83
C LYS A 88 16.26 23.63 7.81
N GLN A 89 16.02 24.40 6.76
CA GLN A 89 16.55 25.75 6.55
C GLN A 89 15.49 26.65 5.92
N THR A 90 15.50 27.94 6.23
CA THR A 90 14.46 28.88 5.76
C THR A 90 14.18 28.72 4.26
N LEU A 91 12.92 28.47 3.91
CA LEU A 91 12.46 28.46 2.52
C LEU A 91 11.89 29.83 2.18
N VAL A 92 12.21 30.32 1.00
CA VAL A 92 11.72 31.61 0.51
C VAL A 92 10.36 31.48 -0.14
N SER A 93 9.53 32.52 0.00
CA SER A 93 8.25 32.65 -0.68
C SER A 93 8.38 32.45 -2.18
N GLY A 94 7.52 31.62 -2.76
CA GLY A 94 7.52 31.28 -4.18
C GLY A 94 8.57 30.25 -4.60
N GLY A 95 9.46 29.82 -3.69
CA GLY A 95 10.42 28.76 -3.95
C GLY A 95 9.75 27.39 -4.04
N THR A 96 10.23 26.55 -4.96
CA THR A 96 9.85 25.14 -5.05
C THR A 96 10.49 24.37 -3.90
N ILE A 97 9.65 23.72 -3.11
CA ILE A 97 10.02 22.89 -1.96
C ILE A 97 10.36 21.47 -2.41
N LEU A 98 9.46 20.87 -3.19
CA LEU A 98 9.56 19.52 -3.73
C LEU A 98 8.97 19.50 -5.14
N SER A 99 9.50 18.65 -6.00
CA SER A 99 8.90 18.30 -7.28
C SER A 99 8.64 16.80 -7.30
N THR A 100 7.47 16.40 -7.78
CA THR A 100 7.09 14.99 -7.86
C THR A 100 6.56 14.66 -9.25
N PRO A 101 7.07 13.60 -9.90
CA PRO A 101 6.37 13.03 -11.03
C PRO A 101 5.02 12.48 -10.57
N LEU A 102 4.06 12.45 -11.50
CA LEU A 102 2.71 11.99 -11.26
C LEU A 102 2.42 10.74 -12.10
N VAL A 103 1.80 9.76 -11.48
CA VAL A 103 1.12 8.67 -12.17
C VAL A 103 -0.36 9.00 -12.25
N VAL A 104 -0.92 8.95 -13.46
CA VAL A 104 -2.35 9.17 -13.66
C VAL A 104 -3.10 7.86 -13.51
N VAL A 105 -4.07 7.84 -12.58
CA VAL A 105 -5.01 6.74 -12.38
C VAL A 105 -6.45 7.26 -12.49
N THR A 106 -7.41 6.39 -12.75
CA THR A 106 -8.83 6.76 -12.76
C THR A 106 -9.50 6.33 -11.45
N ARG A 107 -10.54 7.06 -11.04
CA ARG A 107 -11.33 6.68 -9.84
C ARG A 107 -11.83 5.24 -9.89
N SER A 108 -12.22 4.76 -11.07
CA SER A 108 -12.69 3.38 -11.24
C SER A 108 -11.62 2.32 -10.95
N GLN A 109 -10.34 2.63 -11.17
CA GLN A 109 -9.23 1.71 -10.87
C GLN A 109 -8.97 1.58 -9.38
N LEU A 110 -9.36 2.57 -8.57
CA LEU A 110 -9.22 2.57 -7.12
C LEU A 110 -10.45 2.02 -6.39
N ARG A 111 -11.42 1.43 -7.12
CA ARG A 111 -12.57 0.77 -6.51
C ARG A 111 -12.24 -0.67 -6.15
N ILE A 112 -12.66 -1.11 -4.98
CA ILE A 112 -12.62 -2.51 -4.55
C ILE A 112 -14.05 -3.08 -4.65
N SER A 113 -14.19 -4.23 -5.31
CA SER A 113 -15.50 -4.88 -5.52
C SER A 113 -15.96 -5.73 -4.33
N ASP A 114 -15.10 -5.94 -3.33
CA ASP A 114 -15.37 -6.81 -2.19
C ASP A 114 -16.24 -6.08 -1.14
N PRO A 115 -17.44 -6.59 -0.80
CA PRO A 115 -18.37 -5.95 0.13
C PRO A 115 -17.91 -5.97 1.61
N ARG A 116 -16.88 -6.76 1.94
CA ARG A 116 -16.32 -6.87 3.29
C ARG A 116 -15.45 -5.67 3.66
N VAL A 117 -14.92 -4.96 2.67
CA VAL A 117 -14.02 -3.82 2.85
C VAL A 117 -14.65 -2.52 2.40
N ASN A 118 -13.94 -1.43 2.69
CA ASN A 118 -14.24 -0.16 2.04
C ASN A 118 -14.13 -0.36 0.52
N ASN A 119 -15.14 0.10 -0.21
CA ASN A 119 -15.20 0.00 -1.67
C ASN A 119 -14.16 0.88 -2.38
N GLN A 120 -13.32 1.61 -1.62
CA GLN A 120 -12.23 2.45 -2.08
C GLN A 120 -10.88 1.97 -1.54
N GLN A 121 -9.89 1.91 -2.42
CA GLN A 121 -8.52 1.58 -2.07
C GLN A 121 -7.88 2.67 -1.21
N LEU A 122 -7.01 2.24 -0.28
CA LEU A 122 -6.21 3.14 0.55
C LEU A 122 -5.43 4.18 -0.28
N LEU A 123 -4.97 3.78 -1.47
CA LEU A 123 -4.20 4.63 -2.38
C LEU A 123 -4.93 5.94 -2.73
N GLN A 124 -6.26 5.95 -2.69
CA GLN A 124 -7.05 7.16 -2.96
C GLN A 124 -6.71 8.32 -2.01
N ASN A 125 -6.32 8.04 -0.76
CA ASN A 125 -5.94 9.08 0.22
C ASN A 125 -4.67 9.85 -0.17
N TYR A 126 -3.89 9.31 -1.09
CA TYR A 126 -2.64 9.91 -1.57
C TYR A 126 -2.79 10.50 -2.97
N CYS A 127 -3.97 10.37 -3.58
CA CYS A 127 -4.24 10.93 -4.88
C CYS A 127 -4.77 12.36 -4.77
N TYR A 128 -4.36 13.20 -5.72
CA TYR A 128 -4.89 14.54 -5.94
C TYR A 128 -5.99 14.47 -7.00
N GLY A 129 -7.14 15.05 -6.73
CA GLY A 129 -8.30 14.96 -7.62
C GLY A 129 -9.16 16.20 -7.63
N HIS A 130 -9.86 16.38 -8.76
CA HIS A 130 -10.93 17.36 -8.89
C HIS A 130 -12.29 16.63 -8.91
N PRO A 131 -13.33 17.11 -8.19
CA PRO A 131 -14.64 16.44 -8.13
C PRO A 131 -15.32 16.27 -9.49
N GLU A 132 -14.98 17.13 -10.46
CA GLU A 132 -15.54 17.09 -11.82
C GLU A 132 -14.68 16.31 -12.82
N SER A 133 -13.50 15.84 -12.47
CA SER A 133 -12.70 14.95 -13.33
C SER A 133 -12.93 13.49 -12.95
N ASP A 134 -12.49 12.53 -13.76
CA ASP A 134 -12.34 11.12 -13.37
C ASP A 134 -10.88 10.72 -13.16
N LEU A 135 -9.96 11.61 -13.51
CA LEU A 135 -8.54 11.46 -13.26
C LEU A 135 -8.22 11.74 -11.80
N LEU A 136 -7.27 10.98 -11.30
CA LEU A 136 -6.57 11.14 -10.05
C LEU A 136 -5.07 11.16 -10.36
N LEU A 137 -4.37 12.05 -9.67
CA LEU A 137 -2.93 12.24 -9.82
C LEU A 137 -2.25 11.65 -8.59
N LEU A 138 -1.54 10.55 -8.74
CA LEU A 138 -0.76 9.94 -7.68
C LEU A 138 0.69 10.45 -7.76
N PRO A 139 1.15 11.25 -6.80
CA PRO A 139 2.55 11.61 -6.74
C PRO A 139 3.38 10.42 -6.29
N VAL A 140 4.48 10.16 -7.01
CA VAL A 140 5.40 9.06 -6.71
C VAL A 140 6.76 9.56 -6.21
N GLY A 141 6.95 10.88 -6.15
CA GLY A 141 8.13 11.51 -5.58
C GLY A 141 8.20 11.27 -4.07
N PRO A 142 9.41 11.20 -3.51
CA PRO A 142 9.58 11.00 -2.08
C PRO A 142 9.06 12.22 -1.31
N LEU A 143 8.75 11.99 -0.04
CA LEU A 143 8.38 13.01 0.96
C LEU A 143 7.04 13.73 0.77
N VAL A 144 6.47 13.77 -0.44
CA VAL A 144 5.18 14.43 -0.74
C VAL A 144 4.02 13.93 0.12
N ASN A 145 4.02 12.64 0.46
CA ASN A 145 2.98 12.00 1.26
C ASN A 145 3.05 12.34 2.76
N TYR A 146 4.01 13.17 3.19
CA TYR A 146 4.07 13.72 4.57
C TYR A 146 3.60 15.17 4.66
N LEU A 147 3.11 15.76 3.58
CA LEU A 147 2.43 17.04 3.65
C LEU A 147 1.13 16.83 4.43
N ASN A 148 0.87 17.66 5.42
CA ASN A 148 -0.36 17.59 6.21
C ASN A 148 -1.36 18.68 5.81
N HIS A 149 -2.61 18.47 6.20
CA HIS A 149 -3.70 19.39 5.94
C HIS A 149 -3.69 20.61 6.89
N ASP A 150 -3.84 21.81 6.32
CA ASP A 150 -4.33 23.01 7.03
C ASP A 150 -5.20 23.88 6.10
N ALA A 151 -6.51 23.96 6.38
CA ALA A 151 -7.42 24.81 5.63
C ALA A 151 -7.29 26.30 5.92
N LYS A 152 -6.80 26.69 7.12
CA LYS A 152 -6.81 28.08 7.61
C LYS A 152 -5.49 28.79 7.34
N ALA A 153 -4.39 28.10 7.53
CA ALA A 153 -3.04 28.65 7.43
C ALA A 153 -2.09 27.73 6.64
N PRO A 154 -2.43 27.35 5.39
CA PRO A 154 -1.48 26.65 4.54
C PRO A 154 -0.26 27.55 4.27
N ASN A 155 0.94 26.98 4.32
CA ASN A 155 2.19 27.69 4.01
C ASN A 155 2.80 27.21 2.67
N ALA A 156 2.21 26.20 2.04
CA ALA A 156 2.58 25.74 0.71
C ALA A 156 1.34 25.44 -0.17
N VAL A 157 1.56 25.34 -1.48
CA VAL A 157 0.53 25.02 -2.48
C VAL A 157 1.09 24.14 -3.58
N ILE A 158 0.25 23.31 -4.19
CA ILE A 158 0.62 22.55 -5.38
C ILE A 158 0.53 23.42 -6.65
N ARG A 159 1.46 23.23 -7.59
CA ARG A 159 1.44 23.85 -8.92
C ARG A 159 1.94 22.85 -9.97
N TRP A 160 1.58 23.05 -11.22
CA TRP A 160 2.26 22.36 -12.30
C TRP A 160 3.69 22.84 -12.39
N HIS A 161 4.61 21.91 -12.64
CA HIS A 161 6.01 22.25 -12.82
C HIS A 161 6.18 23.23 -13.98
N ASN A 162 6.97 24.28 -13.75
CA ASN A 162 7.26 25.28 -14.77
C ASN A 162 8.64 25.00 -15.39
N PHE A 163 8.63 24.29 -16.52
CA PHE A 163 9.84 24.15 -17.32
C PHE A 163 10.17 25.50 -17.93
N SER A 164 11.12 26.25 -17.36
CA SER A 164 11.53 27.53 -17.94
C SER A 164 11.99 27.31 -19.39
N SER A 165 11.42 28.09 -20.32
CA SER A 165 11.56 27.90 -21.77
C SER A 165 12.99 28.05 -22.29
N GLU A 166 13.90 28.68 -21.53
CA GLU A 166 15.27 28.95 -21.97
C GLU A 166 16.15 27.69 -22.03
N LYS A 167 15.98 26.72 -21.12
CA LYS A 167 16.64 25.40 -21.21
C LYS A 167 15.86 24.41 -22.10
N ALA A 168 14.53 24.52 -22.14
CA ALA A 168 13.67 23.62 -22.93
C ALA A 168 13.82 23.79 -24.45
N ALA A 169 14.30 24.96 -24.93
CA ALA A 169 14.45 25.24 -26.35
C ALA A 169 15.50 24.36 -27.07
N ASN A 170 16.38 23.68 -26.33
CA ASN A 170 17.49 22.87 -26.87
C ASN A 170 17.45 21.38 -26.47
N LEU A 171 16.39 20.92 -25.80
CA LEU A 171 16.26 19.50 -25.45
C LEU A 171 15.84 18.68 -26.67
N GLU A 172 16.41 17.49 -26.85
CA GLU A 172 15.98 16.60 -27.92
C GLU A 172 14.55 16.11 -27.65
N ARG A 173 13.79 15.78 -28.71
CA ARG A 173 12.39 15.33 -28.63
C ARG A 173 12.15 14.11 -27.70
N ARG A 174 13.19 13.35 -27.37
CA ARG A 174 13.14 12.23 -26.42
C ARG A 174 13.39 12.65 -24.96
N GLU A 175 14.00 13.80 -24.75
CA GLU A 175 14.19 14.47 -23.45
C GLU A 175 13.01 15.39 -23.11
N GLU A 176 12.14 15.67 -24.08
CA GLU A 176 10.86 16.33 -23.88
C GLU A 176 9.90 15.44 -23.05
N TYR A 177 10.08 15.41 -21.73
CA TYR A 177 9.04 15.02 -20.77
C TYR A 177 7.85 16.01 -20.79
N HIS A 178 7.64 16.77 -21.87
CA HIS A 178 7.11 18.15 -21.82
C HIS A 178 5.85 18.38 -22.67
N HIS A 179 5.11 17.35 -23.04
CA HIS A 179 3.82 17.55 -23.72
C HIS A 179 2.72 18.09 -22.80
N PHE A 180 3.03 18.70 -21.65
CA PHE A 180 2.00 19.18 -20.72
C PHE A 180 1.00 20.11 -21.41
N ASP A 181 1.46 21.05 -22.23
CA ASP A 181 0.56 21.94 -22.99
C ASP A 181 -0.30 21.19 -24.01
N GLU A 182 0.22 20.13 -24.62
CA GLU A 182 -0.58 19.26 -25.47
C GLU A 182 -1.59 18.45 -24.65
N MET A 183 -1.15 17.87 -23.53
CA MET A 183 -1.98 17.07 -22.62
C MET A 183 -3.12 17.88 -22.02
N LYS A 184 -2.97 19.18 -21.78
CA LYS A 184 -4.06 20.08 -21.36
C LYS A 184 -5.24 20.07 -22.32
N THR A 185 -5.01 19.73 -23.59
CA THR A 185 -6.05 19.64 -24.63
C THR A 185 -6.65 18.25 -24.77
N TRP A 186 -5.99 17.24 -24.19
CA TRP A 186 -6.44 15.85 -24.27
C TRP A 186 -7.62 15.60 -23.33
N ASN A 187 -8.50 14.69 -23.71
CA ASN A 187 -9.56 14.22 -22.83
C ASN A 187 -8.99 13.26 -21.75
N PRO A 188 -9.71 13.00 -20.63
CA PRO A 188 -9.23 12.16 -19.53
C PRO A 188 -8.74 10.78 -19.98
N ARG A 189 -9.46 10.17 -20.92
CA ARG A 189 -9.13 8.82 -21.40
C ARG A 189 -7.76 8.80 -22.07
N LYS A 190 -7.47 9.76 -22.95
CA LYS A 190 -6.16 9.83 -23.63
C LYS A 190 -5.01 10.10 -22.64
N VAL A 191 -5.24 10.94 -21.62
CA VAL A 191 -4.25 11.16 -20.54
C VAL A 191 -4.01 9.87 -19.74
N SER A 192 -5.07 9.14 -19.40
CA SER A 192 -4.94 7.86 -18.68
C SER A 192 -4.30 6.76 -19.52
N ASP A 193 -4.63 6.65 -20.81
CA ASP A 193 -4.05 5.64 -21.72
C ASP A 193 -2.56 5.89 -22.02
N THR A 194 -2.09 7.12 -21.78
CA THR A 194 -0.66 7.50 -21.83
C THR A 194 -0.01 7.55 -20.44
N HIS A 195 -0.73 7.11 -19.40
CA HIS A 195 -0.32 7.15 -18.00
C HIS A 195 0.11 8.53 -17.46
N GLY A 196 -0.21 9.61 -18.20
CA GLY A 196 0.27 10.96 -17.90
C GLY A 196 1.79 11.10 -17.90
N MET A 197 2.49 10.34 -18.76
CA MET A 197 3.95 10.41 -18.89
C MET A 197 4.45 11.86 -18.98
N GLY A 198 5.31 12.27 -18.04
CA GLY A 198 5.90 13.61 -18.02
C GLY A 198 5.14 14.65 -17.20
N LEU A 199 4.02 14.30 -16.56
CA LEU A 199 3.38 15.20 -15.58
C LEU A 199 4.22 15.32 -14.31
N VAL A 200 4.61 16.54 -13.99
CA VAL A 200 5.34 16.88 -12.75
C VAL A 200 4.57 17.97 -12.01
N MET A 201 4.42 17.76 -10.70
CA MET A 201 3.80 18.71 -9.78
C MET A 201 4.84 19.23 -8.80
N ASP A 202 4.85 20.55 -8.61
CA ASP A 202 5.66 21.24 -7.63
C ASP A 202 4.84 21.55 -6.38
N ILE A 203 5.51 21.48 -5.24
CA ILE A 203 5.05 22.03 -3.97
C ILE A 203 5.79 23.34 -3.78
N VAL A 204 5.07 24.45 -3.71
CA VAL A 204 5.65 25.80 -3.71
C VAL A 204 5.28 26.53 -2.43
N ALA A 205 6.26 27.19 -1.81
CA ALA A 205 6.06 27.98 -0.61
C ALA A 205 5.18 29.22 -0.90
N LEU A 206 4.14 29.45 -0.08
CA LEU A 206 3.25 30.62 -0.20
C LEU A 206 3.80 31.88 0.47
N ARG A 207 4.78 31.69 1.35
CA ARG A 207 5.50 32.71 2.12
C ARG A 207 6.85 32.14 2.53
N ASP A 208 7.68 32.94 3.18
CA ASP A 208 8.86 32.40 3.84
C ASP A 208 8.43 31.40 4.93
N ILE A 209 9.12 30.26 5.00
CA ILE A 209 8.87 29.17 5.95
C ILE A 209 10.12 29.00 6.80
N ALA A 210 9.99 29.18 8.12
CA ALA A 210 11.13 29.16 9.03
C ALA A 210 11.68 27.74 9.23
N PRO A 211 12.93 27.58 9.69
CA PRO A 211 13.45 26.29 10.13
C PRO A 211 12.55 25.67 11.20
N ASP A 212 12.43 24.35 11.17
CA ASP A 212 11.57 23.53 12.04
C ASP A 212 10.05 23.79 11.91
N GLU A 213 9.62 24.63 10.97
CA GLU A 213 8.20 24.79 10.66
C GLU A 213 7.69 23.61 9.82
N GLU A 214 6.48 23.12 10.13
CA GLU A 214 5.82 22.06 9.35
C GLU A 214 5.27 22.64 8.04
N ILE A 215 5.54 21.97 6.93
CA ILE A 215 4.98 22.29 5.62
C ILE A 215 3.58 21.68 5.54
N VAL A 216 2.58 22.53 5.36
CA VAL A 216 1.17 22.17 5.29
C VAL A 216 0.51 22.79 4.07
N ILE A 217 -0.40 22.01 3.48
CA ILE A 217 -1.17 22.41 2.30
C ILE A 217 -2.66 22.34 2.60
N ASN A 218 -3.46 23.05 1.81
CA ASN A 218 -4.91 22.93 1.90
C ASN A 218 -5.38 21.78 0.99
N TYR A 219 -6.01 20.76 1.58
CA TYR A 219 -6.58 19.61 0.86
C TYR A 219 -7.96 19.92 0.24
N GLY A 220 -8.44 21.15 0.36
CA GLY A 220 -9.72 21.60 -0.16
C GLY A 220 -10.88 21.38 0.80
N SER A 221 -11.96 22.15 0.57
CA SER A 221 -13.15 22.12 1.41
C SER A 221 -13.94 20.81 1.32
N ASP A 222 -13.88 20.12 0.18
CA ASP A 222 -14.55 18.83 0.00
C ASP A 222 -13.96 17.77 0.92
N TRP A 223 -12.63 17.67 0.93
CA TRP A 223 -11.91 16.79 1.85
C TRP A 223 -12.21 17.15 3.30
N GLN A 224 -12.14 18.44 3.67
CA GLN A 224 -12.42 18.89 5.05
C GLN A 224 -13.83 18.49 5.51
N ARG A 225 -14.85 18.75 4.68
CA ARG A 225 -16.24 18.36 4.99
C ARG A 225 -16.40 16.85 5.09
N ALA A 226 -15.78 16.10 4.19
CA ALA A 226 -15.82 14.65 4.22
C ALA A 226 -15.17 14.11 5.49
N PHE A 227 -14.03 14.67 5.89
CA PHE A 227 -13.32 14.27 7.11
C PHE A 227 -14.11 14.62 8.37
N GLU A 228 -14.66 15.84 8.48
CA GLU A 228 -15.51 16.24 9.61
C GLU A 228 -16.75 15.34 9.72
N GLY A 229 -17.42 15.05 8.60
CA GLY A 229 -18.58 14.15 8.56
C GLY A 229 -18.23 12.70 8.86
N HIS A 230 -17.01 12.28 8.55
CA HIS A 230 -16.45 10.99 8.94
C HIS A 230 -16.17 10.95 10.45
N GLN A 231 -15.50 11.96 10.98
CA GLN A 231 -15.17 12.10 12.39
C GLN A 231 -16.43 12.05 13.26
N ALA A 232 -17.52 12.70 12.83
CA ALA A 232 -18.81 12.69 13.51
C ALA A 232 -19.51 11.32 13.53
N ARG A 233 -19.18 10.42 12.59
CA ARG A 233 -19.80 9.09 12.43
C ARG A 233 -18.87 7.94 12.77
N TRP A 234 -17.63 8.21 13.18
CA TRP A 234 -16.62 7.19 13.43
C TRP A 234 -17.13 6.20 14.49
N PRO A 235 -17.30 4.91 14.15
CA PRO A 235 -17.79 3.93 15.10
C PRO A 235 -16.73 3.65 16.16
N ARG A 236 -17.18 3.26 17.37
CA ARG A 236 -16.28 2.65 18.34
C ARG A 236 -15.85 1.29 17.81
N GLN A 237 -14.60 1.18 17.38
CA GLN A 237 -14.01 -0.06 16.90
C GLN A 237 -13.70 -1.03 18.06
N ASP A 238 -13.36 -2.28 17.76
CA ASP A 238 -13.03 -3.30 18.78
C ASP A 238 -11.85 -2.86 19.66
N PRO A 239 -12.05 -2.65 20.98
CA PRO A 239 -10.98 -2.25 21.89
C PRO A 239 -9.95 -3.36 22.14
N GLN A 240 -10.24 -4.61 21.75
CA GLN A 240 -9.34 -5.76 21.93
C GLN A 240 -8.46 -6.02 20.71
N TYR A 241 -8.55 -5.18 19.67
CA TYR A 241 -7.70 -5.34 18.49
C TYR A 241 -6.22 -5.18 18.84
N VAL A 242 -5.40 -6.09 18.32
CA VAL A 242 -3.94 -6.02 18.38
C VAL A 242 -3.38 -6.68 17.13
N ASP A 243 -2.51 -6.00 16.38
CA ASP A 243 -1.90 -6.61 15.22
C ASP A 243 -0.98 -7.77 15.62
N ALA A 244 -0.77 -8.71 14.70
CA ALA A 244 -0.04 -9.94 14.98
C ALA A 244 1.41 -9.72 15.47
N GLU A 245 2.07 -8.69 14.94
CA GLU A 245 3.46 -8.38 15.26
C GLU A 245 3.54 -7.80 16.68
N THR A 246 2.73 -6.80 17.00
CA THR A 246 2.64 -6.27 18.37
C THR A 246 2.24 -7.36 19.36
N PHE A 247 1.30 -8.22 19.01
CA PHE A 247 0.90 -9.33 19.88
C PHE A 247 2.10 -10.24 20.19
N ARG A 248 2.87 -10.64 19.16
CA ARG A 248 4.06 -11.48 19.33
C ARG A 248 5.10 -10.81 20.21
N GLN A 249 5.43 -9.55 19.94
CA GLN A 249 6.40 -8.77 20.73
C GLN A 249 5.98 -8.65 22.20
N THR A 250 4.69 -8.46 22.48
CA THR A 250 4.19 -8.32 23.86
C THR A 250 4.13 -9.63 24.64
N GLN A 251 3.94 -10.77 23.98
CA GLN A 251 4.02 -12.07 24.63
C GLN A 251 5.48 -12.49 24.89
N GLY A 252 6.40 -12.07 24.01
CA GLY A 252 7.81 -12.42 24.02
C GLY A 252 8.13 -13.55 23.05
N GLU A 253 9.34 -13.52 22.47
CA GLU A 253 9.76 -14.42 21.38
C GLU A 253 9.70 -15.91 21.74
N ASN A 254 9.85 -16.27 23.03
CA ASN A 254 9.80 -17.65 23.51
C ASN A 254 8.39 -18.13 23.90
N THR A 255 7.35 -17.41 23.51
CA THR A 255 5.97 -17.81 23.84
C THR A 255 5.52 -18.92 22.92
N LEU A 256 5.40 -20.13 23.49
CA LEU A 256 4.88 -21.30 22.78
C LEU A 256 3.50 -21.02 22.16
N ILE A 257 3.28 -21.60 20.98
CA ILE A 257 2.00 -21.51 20.28
C ILE A 257 0.97 -22.34 21.04
N ARG A 258 -0.23 -21.76 21.22
CA ARG A 258 -1.28 -22.32 22.07
C ARG A 258 -2.03 -23.42 21.34
N THR A 259 -2.18 -24.58 21.98
CA THR A 259 -3.06 -25.65 21.50
C THR A 259 -4.54 -25.24 21.58
N GLN A 260 -5.44 -25.96 20.89
CA GLN A 260 -6.88 -25.69 20.97
C GLN A 260 -7.40 -25.70 22.42
N THR A 261 -6.93 -26.61 23.26
CA THR A 261 -7.31 -26.69 24.67
C THR A 261 -6.84 -25.46 25.47
N GLU A 262 -5.64 -24.96 25.17
CA GLU A 262 -5.10 -23.73 25.78
C GLU A 262 -5.89 -22.50 25.29
N GLN A 263 -6.20 -22.43 24.00
CA GLN A 263 -7.01 -21.35 23.41
C GLN A 263 -8.44 -21.32 23.95
N ALA A 264 -9.02 -22.47 24.33
CA ALA A 264 -10.34 -22.48 24.99
C ALA A 264 -10.33 -21.74 26.34
N ARG A 265 -9.18 -21.67 27.02
CA ARG A 265 -9.01 -20.95 28.30
C ARG A 265 -8.45 -19.55 28.10
N ASN A 266 -7.57 -19.38 27.10
CA ASN A 266 -6.87 -18.14 26.78
C ASN A 266 -6.82 -17.94 25.25
N PRO A 267 -7.94 -17.54 24.64
CA PRO A 267 -8.04 -17.42 23.19
C PRO A 267 -7.12 -16.33 22.67
N TYR A 268 -6.68 -16.46 21.42
CA TYR A 268 -6.08 -15.33 20.72
C TYR A 268 -7.13 -14.22 20.51
N PRO A 269 -6.69 -12.96 20.40
CA PRO A 269 -7.53 -11.86 19.92
C PRO A 269 -8.28 -12.27 18.64
N ARG A 270 -9.55 -11.85 18.52
CA ARG A 270 -10.45 -12.30 17.43
C ARG A 270 -9.96 -11.94 16.03
N ASN A 271 -9.09 -10.94 15.93
CA ASN A 271 -8.48 -10.51 14.68
C ASN A 271 -7.21 -11.29 14.32
N LEU A 272 -6.77 -12.22 15.16
CA LEU A 272 -5.60 -13.05 14.91
C LEU A 272 -6.03 -14.48 14.58
N GLU A 273 -5.24 -15.13 13.73
CA GLU A 273 -5.44 -16.51 13.28
C GLU A 273 -4.09 -17.13 12.98
N LEU A 274 -3.98 -18.43 13.25
CA LEU A 274 -2.78 -19.19 12.98
C LEU A 274 -2.81 -19.69 11.54
N PHE A 275 -1.66 -19.59 10.89
CA PHE A 275 -1.42 -20.12 9.56
C PHE A 275 -0.18 -21.00 9.59
N CYS A 276 -0.21 -22.08 8.82
CA CYS A 276 0.85 -23.07 8.78
C CYS A 276 1.37 -23.21 7.35
N PHE A 277 2.69 -23.29 7.22
CA PHE A 277 3.36 -23.70 6.00
C PHE A 277 3.28 -25.21 5.84
N TYR A 278 3.06 -25.68 4.61
CA TYR A 278 3.05 -27.11 4.30
C TYR A 278 3.53 -27.38 2.88
N SER A 279 4.00 -28.61 2.67
CA SER A 279 4.35 -29.14 1.35
C SER A 279 3.15 -29.90 0.77
N ILE A 280 2.76 -29.55 -0.45
CA ILE A 280 1.71 -30.25 -1.19
C ILE A 280 2.17 -31.67 -1.56
N GLU A 281 3.44 -31.85 -1.90
CA GLU A 281 3.97 -33.14 -2.38
C GLU A 281 3.84 -34.22 -1.30
N ALA A 282 4.05 -33.83 -0.04
CA ALA A 282 3.84 -34.71 1.11
C ALA A 282 2.37 -35.17 1.23
N ILE A 283 1.42 -34.31 0.86
CA ILE A 283 -0.02 -34.61 0.88
C ILE A 283 -0.38 -35.59 -0.24
N TYR A 284 0.04 -35.32 -1.48
CA TYR A 284 -0.32 -36.19 -2.60
C TYR A 284 0.36 -37.56 -2.56
N ALA A 285 1.54 -37.68 -1.98
CA ALA A 285 2.21 -38.96 -1.83
C ALA A 285 1.44 -39.98 -0.96
N GLN A 286 0.45 -39.52 -0.17
CA GLN A 286 -0.31 -40.35 0.77
C GLN A 286 -1.81 -40.47 0.46
N ASP A 287 -2.36 -39.72 -0.51
CA ASP A 287 -3.80 -39.75 -0.83
C ASP A 287 -4.23 -41.06 -1.56
N ASP A 288 -3.27 -41.90 -1.96
CA ASP A 288 -3.53 -43.16 -2.68
C ASP A 288 -3.95 -44.34 -1.78
N GLU A 289 -3.85 -44.25 -0.45
CA GLU A 289 -3.97 -45.44 0.43
C GLU A 289 -5.26 -45.61 1.24
N GLY A 290 -6.30 -44.76 1.12
CA GLY A 290 -7.56 -45.13 1.79
C GLY A 290 -8.76 -44.18 1.69
N PRO A 291 -9.96 -44.71 2.02
CA PRO A 291 -11.23 -43.98 2.02
C PRO A 291 -11.44 -43.09 3.26
N GLU A 292 -10.39 -42.74 4.01
CA GLU A 292 -10.53 -41.88 5.18
C GLU A 292 -10.73 -40.40 4.77
N ASP A 293 -11.59 -39.73 5.51
CA ASP A 293 -11.96 -38.32 5.30
C ASP A 293 -10.86 -37.35 5.74
N VAL A 294 -9.86 -37.83 6.50
CA VAL A 294 -8.75 -37.02 7.04
C VAL A 294 -7.42 -37.64 6.63
N LEU A 295 -6.55 -36.86 6.01
CA LEU A 295 -5.19 -37.29 5.66
C LEU A 295 -4.23 -36.98 6.81
N ALA A 296 -3.43 -37.93 7.26
CA ALA A 296 -2.42 -37.71 8.30
C ALA A 296 -1.01 -37.80 7.72
N VAL A 297 -0.32 -36.66 7.57
CA VAL A 297 1.03 -36.57 7.00
C VAL A 297 2.04 -36.12 8.05
N MET A 298 3.29 -36.57 7.94
CA MET A 298 4.39 -36.03 8.75
C MET A 298 5.00 -34.83 8.03
N TRP A 299 5.31 -33.77 8.77
CA TRP A 299 6.00 -32.61 8.19
C TRP A 299 7.35 -33.04 7.61
N GLN A 300 7.66 -32.53 6.42
CA GLN A 300 8.94 -32.76 5.75
C GLN A 300 9.56 -31.40 5.44
N ASP A 301 10.84 -31.27 5.81
CA ASP A 301 11.63 -30.11 5.43
C ASP A 301 11.92 -30.21 3.93
N GLY A 302 11.41 -29.27 3.15
CA GLY A 302 11.54 -29.28 1.71
C GLY A 302 11.54 -27.85 1.16
N ASP A 303 12.31 -27.63 0.11
CA ASP A 303 12.51 -26.34 -0.55
C ASP A 303 11.22 -25.72 -1.13
N LEU A 304 10.08 -26.42 -1.06
CA LEU A 304 8.78 -26.05 -1.63
C LEU A 304 7.70 -25.77 -0.56
N ASN A 305 8.08 -25.32 0.63
CA ASN A 305 7.15 -24.86 1.68
C ASN A 305 6.48 -23.51 1.35
N ASN A 306 5.88 -23.41 0.16
CA ASN A 306 5.29 -22.17 -0.37
C ASN A 306 3.79 -22.06 -0.10
N CYS A 307 3.17 -23.14 0.37
CA CYS A 307 1.74 -23.15 0.64
C CYS A 307 1.44 -22.79 2.08
N PHE A 308 0.38 -21.98 2.25
CA PHE A 308 0.08 -21.37 3.51
C PHE A 308 -1.42 -21.33 3.75
N ARG A 309 -1.86 -21.92 4.86
CA ARG A 309 -3.29 -22.08 5.17
C ARG A 309 -3.61 -21.81 6.64
N PRO A 310 -4.84 -21.36 6.95
CA PRO A 310 -5.32 -21.37 8.32
C PRO A 310 -5.20 -22.77 8.93
N CYS A 311 -4.71 -22.84 10.17
CA CYS A 311 -4.51 -24.10 10.86
C CYS A 311 -4.91 -24.02 12.33
N ARG A 312 -5.17 -25.19 12.92
CA ARG A 312 -5.43 -25.32 14.36
C ARG A 312 -4.40 -26.25 15.00
N ILE A 313 -3.85 -25.84 16.13
CA ILE A 313 -2.84 -26.62 16.85
C ILE A 313 -3.54 -27.63 17.75
N MET A 314 -3.50 -28.90 17.38
CA MET A 314 -4.13 -29.98 18.13
C MET A 314 -3.30 -30.33 19.36
N GLU A 315 -2.01 -30.63 19.14
CA GLU A 315 -1.10 -31.09 20.18
C GLU A 315 0.28 -30.44 20.04
N ARG A 316 1.03 -30.44 21.14
CA ARG A 316 2.40 -29.93 21.21
C ARG A 316 3.26 -30.99 21.88
N THR A 317 4.35 -31.38 21.23
CA THR A 317 5.30 -32.38 21.71
C THR A 317 6.65 -31.71 21.96
N GLN A 318 7.25 -31.98 23.11
CA GLN A 318 8.59 -31.51 23.44
C GLN A 318 9.53 -32.70 23.49
N SER A 319 10.54 -32.68 22.64
CA SER A 319 11.55 -33.73 22.52
C SER A 319 12.90 -33.15 22.88
N THR A 320 13.65 -33.83 23.75
CA THR A 320 15.04 -33.49 24.05
C THR A 320 15.93 -34.32 23.13
N VAL A 321 16.70 -33.69 22.25
CA VAL A 321 17.54 -34.41 21.28
C VAL A 321 19.00 -34.36 21.72
N GLY A 322 19.63 -35.54 21.80
CA GLY A 322 21.07 -35.67 22.01
C GLY A 322 21.57 -35.39 23.43
N THR A 323 22.89 -35.33 23.57
CA THR A 323 23.61 -35.05 24.83
C THR A 323 23.67 -33.56 25.18
N THR A 324 23.33 -32.67 24.23
CA THR A 324 23.31 -31.22 24.43
C THR A 324 22.19 -30.77 25.36
N GLY A 325 21.13 -31.58 25.49
CA GLY A 325 19.95 -31.24 26.29
C GLY A 325 19.05 -30.20 25.62
N GLU A 326 19.19 -30.00 24.31
CA GLU A 326 18.34 -29.07 23.56
C GLU A 326 16.92 -29.63 23.42
N THR A 327 15.94 -28.83 23.84
CA THR A 327 14.52 -29.14 23.72
C THR A 327 13.96 -28.54 22.44
N PHE A 328 13.47 -29.40 21.56
CA PHE A 328 12.75 -29.03 20.35
C PHE A 328 11.26 -29.20 20.59
N THR A 329 10.48 -28.20 20.17
CA THR A 329 9.02 -28.25 20.25
C THR A 329 8.48 -28.49 18.85
N THR A 330 7.72 -29.56 18.67
CA THR A 330 6.97 -29.83 17.45
C THR A 330 5.47 -29.81 17.73
N TYR A 331 4.68 -29.66 16.68
CA TYR A 331 3.24 -29.48 16.75
C TYR A 331 2.53 -30.46 15.84
N THR A 332 1.38 -30.95 16.30
CA THR A 332 0.39 -31.62 15.45
C THR A 332 -0.67 -30.60 15.10
N VAL A 333 -0.88 -30.34 13.81
CA VAL A 333 -1.78 -29.29 13.33
C VAL A 333 -2.84 -29.85 12.40
N GLU A 334 -4.05 -29.30 12.47
CA GLU A 334 -5.13 -29.53 11.51
C GLU A 334 -5.15 -28.37 10.50
N LEU A 335 -4.97 -28.69 9.22
CA LEU A 335 -5.09 -27.76 8.10
C LEU A 335 -6.52 -27.82 7.55
N SER A 336 -7.16 -26.67 7.40
CA SER A 336 -8.53 -26.60 6.90
C SER A 336 -8.60 -26.52 5.37
N ILE A 337 -9.55 -27.26 4.77
CA ILE A 337 -9.89 -27.17 3.34
C ILE A 337 -10.42 -25.78 2.97
N GLU A 338 -11.02 -25.05 3.92
CA GLU A 338 -11.79 -23.83 3.67
C GLU A 338 -11.10 -22.95 2.63
N HIS A 339 -11.76 -22.82 1.48
CA HIS A 339 -11.29 -22.01 0.38
C HIS A 339 -11.35 -20.55 0.79
N ASN A 340 -10.21 -20.05 1.24
CA ASN A 340 -9.99 -18.62 1.34
C ASN A 340 -9.35 -18.15 0.02
N ASP A 341 -9.71 -16.95 -0.43
CA ASP A 341 -9.19 -16.27 -1.62
C ASP A 341 -7.64 -16.11 -1.62
N ARG A 342 -6.98 -16.49 -0.52
CA ARG A 342 -5.54 -16.43 -0.30
C ARG A 342 -4.79 -17.73 -0.59
N VAL A 343 -5.50 -18.83 -0.80
CA VAL A 343 -4.81 -20.07 -1.13
C VAL A 343 -4.54 -20.10 -2.63
N LEU A 344 -3.26 -20.20 -2.98
CA LEU A 344 -2.87 -20.33 -4.38
C LEU A 344 -3.56 -21.57 -4.99
N PRO A 345 -4.03 -21.52 -6.25
CA PRO A 345 -4.71 -22.65 -6.88
C PRO A 345 -3.93 -23.96 -6.81
N GLU A 346 -2.60 -23.88 -6.89
CA GLU A 346 -1.68 -25.01 -6.72
C GLU A 346 -1.78 -25.60 -5.31
N CYS A 347 -1.88 -24.76 -4.28
CA CYS A 347 -2.05 -25.13 -2.87
C CYS A 347 -3.45 -25.66 -2.53
N ASN A 348 -4.24 -26.10 -3.52
CA ASN A 348 -5.55 -26.65 -3.21
C ASN A 348 -5.44 -28.01 -2.50
N MET A 349 -6.35 -28.27 -1.57
CA MET A 349 -6.42 -29.53 -0.81
C MET A 349 -7.81 -30.12 -0.97
N SER A 350 -7.89 -31.43 -1.13
CA SER A 350 -9.14 -32.18 -1.30
C SER A 350 -9.84 -32.46 0.04
N LYS A 351 -9.08 -32.56 1.13
CA LYS A 351 -9.52 -32.99 2.46
C LYS A 351 -8.80 -32.22 3.58
N ASP A 352 -9.40 -32.22 4.76
CA ASP A 352 -8.75 -31.70 5.96
C ASP A 352 -7.54 -32.61 6.24
N THR A 353 -6.41 -32.00 6.61
CA THR A 353 -5.15 -32.74 6.75
C THR A 353 -4.56 -32.48 8.12
N ILE A 354 -4.21 -33.55 8.82
CA ILE A 354 -3.44 -33.51 10.04
C ILE A 354 -1.98 -33.61 9.66
N VAL A 355 -1.18 -32.63 10.07
CA VAL A 355 0.28 -32.64 9.90
C VAL A 355 0.93 -32.84 11.25
N THR A 356 1.71 -33.90 11.43
CA THR A 356 2.49 -34.16 12.64
C THR A 356 3.92 -33.63 12.51
N ASP A 357 4.60 -33.45 13.65
CA ASP A 357 5.99 -33.03 13.72
C ASP A 357 6.31 -31.68 13.04
N MET A 358 5.31 -30.79 12.95
CA MET A 358 5.49 -29.46 12.38
C MET A 358 6.35 -28.59 13.30
N PRO A 359 7.44 -27.96 12.82
CA PRO A 359 8.27 -27.09 13.64
C PRO A 359 7.58 -25.73 13.89
N GLU A 360 8.00 -25.04 14.94
CA GLU A 360 7.41 -23.75 15.33
C GLU A 360 7.53 -22.68 14.23
N ASP A 361 8.66 -22.67 13.53
CA ASP A 361 8.96 -21.75 12.45
C ASP A 361 8.18 -22.07 11.16
N ALA A 362 7.44 -23.17 11.08
CA ALA A 362 6.43 -23.39 10.03
C ALA A 362 5.07 -22.77 10.40
N ILE A 363 4.88 -22.27 11.61
CA ILE A 363 3.61 -21.71 12.09
C ILE A 363 3.73 -20.20 12.27
N ARG A 364 2.70 -19.46 11.85
CA ARG A 364 2.65 -18.00 11.89
C ARG A 364 1.33 -17.53 12.44
N LEU A 365 1.38 -16.74 13.51
CA LEU A 365 0.23 -15.94 13.93
C LEU A 365 0.14 -14.69 13.05
N MET A 366 -1.03 -14.45 12.46
CA MET A 366 -1.25 -13.36 11.53
C MET A 366 -2.57 -12.64 11.77
N ASN A 367 -2.70 -11.43 11.22
CA ASN A 367 -3.98 -10.75 11.14
C ASN A 367 -4.93 -11.50 10.20
N ARG A 368 -6.14 -11.78 10.67
CA ARG A 368 -7.24 -12.29 9.86
C ARG A 368 -7.51 -11.34 8.69
N PRO A 369 -7.89 -11.87 7.51
CA PRO A 369 -8.25 -11.05 6.38
C PRO A 369 -9.25 -9.96 6.78
N TYR A 370 -9.06 -8.75 6.25
CA TYR A 370 -9.96 -7.61 6.45
C TYR A 370 -10.09 -7.10 7.89
N THR A 371 -9.21 -7.53 8.81
CA THR A 371 -9.25 -7.04 10.19
C THR A 371 -8.23 -5.94 10.50
N THR A 372 -7.28 -5.71 9.59
CA THR A 372 -6.29 -4.63 9.70
C THR A 372 -6.94 -3.26 9.47
N ASP A 373 -6.34 -2.20 10.01
CA ASP A 373 -6.85 -0.81 9.92
C ASP A 373 -7.02 -0.38 8.46
N VAL A 374 -6.05 -0.69 7.60
CA VAL A 374 -6.10 -0.34 6.17
C VAL A 374 -7.26 -1.00 5.41
N LEU A 375 -7.85 -2.07 5.96
CA LEU A 375 -8.98 -2.78 5.39
C LEU A 375 -10.29 -2.53 6.14
N LEU A 376 -10.28 -1.67 7.17
CA LEU A 376 -11.51 -1.31 7.87
C LEU A 376 -12.52 -0.71 6.89
N LYS A 377 -13.74 -1.25 6.94
CA LYS A 377 -14.85 -0.84 6.08
C LYS A 377 -15.17 0.64 6.24
N GLU A 378 -15.07 1.15 7.46
CA GLU A 378 -15.35 2.54 7.78
C GLU A 378 -14.11 3.43 7.69
N ALA A 379 -12.90 2.92 7.37
CA ALA A 379 -11.72 3.79 7.30
C ALA A 379 -11.93 4.95 6.33
N PHE A 380 -11.44 6.13 6.68
CA PHE A 380 -11.62 7.31 5.85
C PHE A 380 -10.87 7.17 4.53
N ARG A 381 -11.61 7.34 3.42
CA ARG A 381 -11.13 7.29 2.04
C ARG A 381 -11.60 8.54 1.31
N HIS A 382 -10.68 9.40 0.92
CA HIS A 382 -10.98 10.60 0.16
C HIS A 382 -9.73 11.14 -0.52
N GLU A 383 -9.83 11.48 -1.80
CA GLU A 383 -8.74 12.14 -2.53
C GLU A 383 -8.46 13.54 -1.96
N ILE A 384 -7.21 13.97 -2.06
CA ILE A 384 -6.79 15.34 -1.76
C ILE A 384 -7.34 16.25 -2.85
N GLY A 385 -8.04 17.31 -2.46
CA GLY A 385 -8.52 18.32 -3.39
C GLY A 385 -7.38 19.16 -3.97
N VAL A 386 -7.55 19.61 -5.20
CA VAL A 386 -6.63 20.51 -5.89
C VAL A 386 -7.18 21.95 -5.92
N PRO A 387 -6.30 22.97 -6.04
CA PRO A 387 -6.74 24.35 -6.23
C PRO A 387 -7.58 24.55 -7.50
N ASP A 388 -8.43 25.57 -7.50
CA ASP A 388 -9.20 25.97 -8.69
C ASP A 388 -8.29 26.26 -9.88
N GLY A 389 -8.69 25.75 -11.05
CA GLY A 389 -7.91 25.91 -12.29
C GLY A 389 -6.66 25.01 -12.38
N PHE A 390 -6.37 24.18 -11.37
CA PHE A 390 -5.28 23.20 -11.46
C PHE A 390 -5.57 22.15 -12.54
N PHE A 391 -6.78 21.57 -12.57
CA PHE A 391 -7.15 20.64 -13.65
C PHE A 391 -7.50 21.41 -14.94
N PRO A 392 -6.89 21.05 -16.09
CA PRO A 392 -7.26 21.60 -17.39
C PRO A 392 -8.74 21.34 -17.69
N PRO A 393 -9.46 22.28 -18.34
CA PRO A 393 -10.87 22.10 -18.67
C PRO A 393 -11.16 20.84 -19.50
N ALA A 394 -10.23 20.41 -20.36
CA ALA A 394 -10.37 19.20 -21.16
C ALA A 394 -10.38 17.91 -20.31
N TRP A 395 -9.85 17.96 -19.09
CA TRP A 395 -9.80 16.83 -18.16
C TRP A 395 -11.06 16.73 -17.29
N MET A 396 -11.94 17.72 -17.40
CA MET A 396 -13.19 17.76 -16.66
C MET A 396 -14.27 17.02 -17.43
N ARG A 397 -15.24 16.43 -16.72
CA ARG A 397 -16.42 15.83 -17.36
C ARG A 397 -17.18 16.93 -18.09
N SER A 398 -17.27 16.78 -19.41
CA SER A 398 -17.91 17.74 -20.32
C SER A 398 -19.38 18.06 -19.99
N LYS A 399 -20.03 17.27 -19.14
CA LYS A 399 -21.47 17.35 -18.83
C LYS A 399 -21.88 18.38 -17.77
N LEU A 400 -20.96 19.10 -17.13
CA LEU A 400 -21.34 20.17 -16.20
C LEU A 400 -21.46 21.57 -16.84
N ARG A 401 -21.07 21.72 -18.11
CA ARG A 401 -21.14 23.02 -18.80
C ARG A 401 -22.42 23.27 -19.60
N GLN A 402 -23.32 22.30 -19.79
CA GLN A 402 -24.55 22.54 -20.56
C GLN A 402 -25.72 21.68 -20.07
N GLY A 403 -26.71 22.31 -19.43
CA GLY A 403 -28.06 21.77 -19.30
C GLY A 403 -28.55 21.64 -17.87
N GLY A 404 -29.43 22.56 -17.46
CA GLY A 404 -30.18 22.46 -16.22
C GLY A 404 -30.91 21.13 -16.05
N SER A 405 -31.04 20.71 -14.79
CA SER A 405 -31.90 19.64 -14.29
C SER A 405 -31.76 18.27 -14.98
N LYS A 406 -30.67 17.56 -14.71
CA LYS A 406 -30.74 16.09 -14.56
C LYS A 406 -29.94 15.69 -13.33
N GLN A 407 -30.54 14.84 -12.49
CA GLN A 407 -30.01 14.37 -11.21
C GLN A 407 -28.52 14.05 -11.33
N GLN A 408 -27.70 14.67 -10.47
CA GLN A 408 -26.29 14.31 -10.36
C GLN A 408 -26.21 12.80 -10.06
N PRO A 409 -25.35 12.04 -10.76
CA PRO A 409 -25.11 10.64 -10.40
C PRO A 409 -24.69 10.56 -8.94
N SER A 410 -25.21 9.56 -8.22
CA SER A 410 -24.84 9.32 -6.83
C SER A 410 -23.32 9.16 -6.73
N PRO A 411 -22.69 9.54 -5.61
CA PRO A 411 -21.25 9.34 -5.40
C PRO A 411 -20.78 7.91 -5.72
N GLU A 412 -21.66 6.92 -5.55
CA GLU A 412 -21.42 5.49 -5.78
C GLU A 412 -21.34 5.07 -7.27
N THR A 413 -21.83 5.87 -8.20
CA THR A 413 -21.88 5.54 -9.64
C THR A 413 -20.95 6.41 -10.50
N ARG A 414 -20.18 7.32 -9.88
CA ARG A 414 -19.23 8.21 -10.57
C ARG A 414 -18.04 7.41 -11.13
N GLY A 415 -17.75 7.57 -12.43
CA GLY A 415 -16.57 7.02 -13.11
C GLY A 415 -16.78 5.65 -13.77
N ASP A 416 -17.99 5.07 -13.68
CA ASP A 416 -18.31 3.79 -14.31
C ASP A 416 -18.30 3.88 -15.85
N GLU A 417 -18.44 5.07 -16.43
CA GLU A 417 -18.34 5.32 -17.87
C GLU A 417 -16.92 5.13 -18.46
N PHE A 418 -15.89 5.07 -17.60
CA PHE A 418 -14.50 4.82 -17.96
C PHE A 418 -14.03 3.41 -17.65
N LYS A 419 -14.88 2.54 -17.09
CA LYS A 419 -14.58 1.11 -17.06
C LYS A 419 -14.31 0.70 -18.50
N ARG A 420 -13.08 0.24 -18.78
CA ARG A 420 -12.79 -0.43 -20.06
C ARG A 420 -13.91 -1.44 -20.22
N LYS A 421 -14.71 -1.34 -21.28
CA LYS A 421 -15.60 -2.43 -21.67
C LYS A 421 -14.67 -3.62 -21.82
N VAL A 422 -14.67 -4.48 -20.82
CA VAL A 422 -14.07 -5.79 -20.91
C VAL A 422 -14.79 -6.39 -22.10
N ASN A 423 -14.07 -6.54 -23.21
CA ASN A 423 -14.67 -7.11 -24.40
C ASN A 423 -14.96 -8.55 -23.99
N ASN A 424 -16.24 -8.90 -23.82
CA ASN A 424 -16.63 -10.24 -23.37
C ASN A 424 -16.02 -11.32 -24.28
N ASN A 425 -15.73 -11.00 -25.54
CA ASN A 425 -15.01 -11.88 -26.46
C ASN A 425 -13.55 -12.14 -26.04
N GLN A 426 -12.82 -11.15 -25.51
CA GLN A 426 -11.44 -11.36 -25.02
C GLN A 426 -11.40 -12.17 -23.72
N VAL A 427 -12.38 -12.01 -22.84
CA VAL A 427 -12.50 -12.86 -21.64
C VAL A 427 -12.86 -14.28 -22.05
N GLN A 428 -13.75 -14.45 -23.02
CA GLN A 428 -14.12 -15.77 -23.53
C GLN A 428 -12.95 -16.46 -24.25
N GLU A 429 -12.19 -15.74 -25.07
CA GLU A 429 -10.96 -16.26 -25.70
C GLU A 429 -9.90 -16.66 -24.67
N LEU A 430 -9.73 -15.88 -23.59
CA LEU A 430 -8.84 -16.23 -22.48
C LEU A 430 -9.31 -17.47 -21.72
N LEU A 431 -10.61 -17.59 -21.46
CA LEU A 431 -11.19 -18.77 -20.79
C LEU A 431 -11.10 -20.02 -21.67
N GLU A 432 -11.30 -19.89 -22.98
CA GLU A 432 -11.15 -20.99 -23.94
C GLU A 432 -9.68 -21.42 -24.09
N ALA A 433 -8.75 -20.46 -24.15
CA ALA A 433 -7.31 -20.75 -24.14
C ALA A 433 -6.90 -21.47 -22.85
N TYR A 434 -7.42 -21.04 -21.70
CA TYR A 434 -7.15 -21.68 -20.41
C TYR A 434 -7.72 -23.11 -20.33
N ALA A 435 -8.91 -23.33 -20.89
CA ALA A 435 -9.53 -24.65 -20.98
C ALA A 435 -8.79 -25.60 -21.93
N ALA A 436 -8.17 -25.06 -22.99
CA ALA A 436 -7.36 -25.83 -23.94
C ALA A 436 -6.01 -26.25 -23.36
N ILE A 437 -5.39 -25.43 -22.51
CA ILE A 437 -4.15 -25.78 -21.79
C ILE A 437 -4.38 -26.88 -20.74
N ARG A 438 -5.61 -27.00 -20.24
CA ARG A 438 -5.98 -27.98 -19.20
C ARG A 438 -6.35 -29.37 -19.74
N LYS A 439 -6.47 -29.53 -21.06
CA LYS A 439 -6.67 -30.82 -21.74
C LYS A 439 -5.36 -31.31 -22.32
#